data_AF-A0A1T5I706-F1
#
_entry.id   AF-A0A1T5I706-F1
#
_cell.length_a   1.000
_cell.length_b   1.000
_cell.length_c   1.000
_cell.angle_alpha   90.00
_cell.angle_beta   90.00
_cell.angle_gamma   90.00
#
_symmetry.space_group_name_H-M   'P 1'
#
loop_
_entity.id
_entity.type
_entity.pdbx_description
1 polymer ?
#
loop_
_entity_poly.entity_id
_entity_poly.type
_entity_poly.pdbx_seq_one_letter_code
_entity_poly.pdbx_strand_id
1 'polypeptide(L)'
;MIDEYHGKEAGILSVKTPETMIGTIRDLGIVPFFVNSIQGYSIEERTFPEFWFTSEELGPWDWKIEAVRAGDIAYGKFLHGKSSFATSVWYRKLMDYRRAQPKYQPQGIDAEVLAAVRKAGSMSSRELRKIFGVKKAAMDSIMTRLEMGTWLIIGDIERVYRGQDLQYSGWQLASVCPPEDFFGFDKAPDTPKEESFGFTKFSGFFEDGGRETGSTESDDSPYESLMEHIRSIRPSASDKEIAKLLG
;
A
#
# COMPACT_ATOMS: atom_id res chain seq x y z
N MET A 1 -6.52 30.59 18.42
CA MET A 1 -5.94 30.15 17.13
C MET A 1 -7.05 29.37 16.44
N ILE A 2 -8.11 30.06 16.01
CA ILE A 2 -8.34 30.61 14.66
C ILE A 2 -8.31 29.49 13.61
N ASP A 3 -9.43 28.77 13.53
CA ASP A 3 -10.30 28.69 12.35
C ASP A 3 -9.63 28.69 10.96
N GLU A 4 -9.25 27.50 10.49
CA GLU A 4 -9.00 27.19 9.07
C GLU A 4 -9.58 25.80 8.73
N TYR A 5 -10.87 25.59 9.00
CA TYR A 5 -11.60 24.38 8.57
C TYR A 5 -12.82 24.74 7.72
N HIS A 6 -12.70 25.73 6.84
CA HIS A 6 -13.75 26.10 5.88
C HIS A 6 -13.43 25.51 4.50
N GLY A 7 -14.14 24.44 4.13
CA GLY A 7 -14.14 23.94 2.76
C GLY A 7 -14.37 22.43 2.54
N LYS A 8 -14.76 21.63 3.54
CA LYS A 8 -15.15 20.24 3.27
C LYS A 8 -16.61 20.20 2.84
N GLU A 9 -16.86 19.88 1.57
CA GLU A 9 -18.18 19.48 1.08
C GLU A 9 -18.77 18.42 2.03
N ALA A 10 -20.00 18.64 2.50
CA ALA A 10 -20.68 17.77 3.45
C ALA A 10 -20.91 16.31 2.95
N GLY A 11 -20.50 15.97 1.73
CA GLY A 11 -20.65 14.64 1.11
C GLY A 11 -19.47 13.68 1.28
N ILE A 12 -18.36 14.09 1.91
CA ILE A 12 -17.14 13.25 2.00
C ILE A 12 -16.94 12.56 3.36
N LEU A 13 -17.40 13.18 4.45
CA LEU A 13 -17.20 12.69 5.81
C LEU A 13 -18.05 11.45 6.05
N SER A 14 -17.40 10.35 6.41
CA SER A 14 -18.03 9.02 6.52
C SER A 14 -17.44 8.17 7.66
N VAL A 15 -16.25 8.50 8.16
CA VAL A 15 -15.53 7.67 9.12
C VAL A 15 -15.67 8.21 10.55
N LYS A 16 -16.23 7.38 11.44
CA LYS A 16 -16.46 7.68 12.87
C LYS A 16 -16.07 6.53 13.81
N THR A 17 -15.78 5.36 13.26
CA THR A 17 -15.48 4.12 13.99
C THR A 17 -14.50 3.26 13.18
N PRO A 18 -13.87 2.23 13.78
CA PRO A 18 -13.09 1.25 13.02
C PRO A 18 -13.88 0.61 11.87
N GLU A 19 -15.14 0.25 12.08
CA GLU A 19 -15.98 -0.42 11.09
C GLU A 19 -16.25 0.47 9.89
N THR A 20 -16.58 1.74 10.13
CA THR A 20 -16.81 2.73 9.07
C THR A 20 -15.51 3.08 8.34
N MET A 21 -14.36 3.08 9.02
CA MET A 21 -13.04 3.22 8.40
C MET A 21 -12.74 2.04 7.47
N ILE A 22 -12.95 0.80 7.94
CA ILE A 22 -12.73 -0.42 7.16
C ILE A 22 -13.67 -0.45 5.94
N GLY A 23 -14.95 -0.14 6.12
CA GLY A 23 -15.91 -0.02 5.01
C GLY A 23 -15.45 1.01 3.97
N THR A 24 -15.02 2.19 4.43
CA THR A 24 -14.48 3.23 3.56
C THR A 24 -13.24 2.77 2.79
N ILE A 25 -12.32 2.03 3.41
CA ILE A 25 -11.14 1.45 2.73
C ILE A 25 -11.59 0.47 1.64
N ARG A 26 -12.59 -0.38 1.93
CA ARG A 26 -13.12 -1.34 0.96
C ARG A 26 -13.78 -0.66 -0.23
N ASP A 27 -14.59 0.36 0.02
CA ASP A 27 -15.27 1.13 -1.03
C ASP A 27 -14.28 1.87 -1.94
N LEU A 28 -13.20 2.40 -1.36
CA LEU A 28 -12.15 3.09 -2.12
C LEU A 28 -11.16 2.14 -2.79
N GLY A 29 -11.02 0.92 -2.29
CA GLY A 29 -10.14 -0.10 -2.83
C GLY A 29 -8.65 0.11 -2.52
N ILE A 30 -8.13 1.32 -2.73
CA ILE A 30 -6.78 1.78 -2.39
C ILE A 30 -6.88 3.23 -1.95
N VAL A 31 -6.21 3.64 -0.86
CA VAL A 31 -6.38 4.99 -0.31
C VAL A 31 -5.22 5.40 0.61
N PRO A 32 -4.71 6.64 0.50
CA PRO A 32 -3.80 7.22 1.48
C PRO A 32 -4.42 7.37 2.86
N PHE A 33 -3.63 7.17 3.92
CA PHE A 33 -4.11 7.44 5.27
C PHE A 33 -4.29 8.95 5.50
N PHE A 34 -3.32 9.75 5.06
CA PHE A 34 -3.27 11.20 5.27
C PHE A 34 -3.59 12.00 4.00
N VAL A 35 -3.91 13.28 4.19
CA VAL A 35 -4.10 14.26 3.10
C VAL A 35 -2.94 14.20 2.10
N ASN A 36 -3.27 14.30 0.82
CA ASN A 36 -2.32 14.26 -0.29
C ASN A 36 -2.72 15.25 -1.40
N SER A 37 -2.07 15.19 -2.56
CA SER A 37 -2.36 16.12 -3.66
C SER A 37 -3.75 15.91 -4.28
N ILE A 38 -4.34 14.73 -4.18
CA ILE A 38 -5.69 14.47 -4.66
C ILE A 38 -6.68 14.85 -3.55
N GLN A 39 -7.34 15.99 -3.70
CA GLN A 39 -8.30 16.50 -2.71
C GLN A 39 -9.42 15.50 -2.43
N GLY A 40 -9.72 15.34 -1.14
CA GLY A 40 -10.71 14.41 -0.63
C GLY A 40 -10.30 12.94 -0.72
N TYR A 41 -9.10 12.60 -1.17
CA TYR A 41 -8.72 11.22 -1.40
C TYR A 41 -7.80 10.70 -0.30
N SER A 42 -8.29 10.72 0.94
CA SER A 42 -7.62 10.13 2.08
C SER A 42 -8.61 9.71 3.16
N ILE A 43 -8.17 8.81 4.05
CA ILE A 43 -8.94 8.48 5.25
C ILE A 43 -9.04 9.70 6.17
N GLU A 44 -7.97 10.46 6.36
CA GLU A 44 -7.97 11.70 7.14
C GLU A 44 -9.05 12.70 6.67
N GLU A 45 -9.22 12.89 5.38
CA GLU A 45 -10.23 13.81 4.86
C GLU A 45 -11.67 13.30 5.07
N ARG A 46 -11.84 11.98 5.15
CA ARG A 46 -13.13 11.29 5.33
C ARG A 46 -13.51 11.06 6.79
N THR A 47 -12.56 11.16 7.71
CA THR A 47 -12.84 11.08 9.14
C THR A 47 -13.33 12.41 9.67
N PHE A 48 -14.38 12.34 10.48
CA PHE A 48 -14.87 13.45 11.27
C PHE A 48 -13.75 13.98 12.21
N PRO A 49 -13.44 15.29 12.21
CA PRO A 49 -12.28 15.84 12.93
C PRO A 49 -12.26 15.50 14.43
N GLU A 50 -13.42 15.35 15.06
CA GLU A 50 -13.55 15.00 16.47
C GLU A 50 -12.98 13.62 16.85
N PHE A 51 -12.73 12.74 15.89
CA PHE A 51 -12.07 11.45 16.14
C PHE A 51 -10.55 11.50 15.92
N TRP A 52 -10.02 12.62 15.41
CA TRP A 52 -8.59 12.82 15.29
C TRP A 52 -8.01 13.47 16.54
N PHE A 53 -7.00 12.83 17.13
CA PHE A 53 -6.18 13.37 18.23
C PHE A 53 -6.94 13.64 19.54
N THR A 54 -7.94 12.82 19.89
CA THR A 54 -8.53 12.85 21.23
C THR A 54 -7.70 12.05 22.23
N SER A 55 -7.65 12.49 23.48
CA SER A 55 -6.93 11.80 24.56
C SER A 55 -7.75 10.69 25.23
N GLU A 56 -9.07 10.67 25.01
CA GLU A 56 -10.00 9.81 25.75
C GLU A 56 -10.49 8.62 24.91
N GLU A 57 -10.58 8.76 23.59
CA GLU A 57 -11.05 7.72 22.69
C GLU A 57 -9.96 7.30 21.71
N LEU A 58 -10.02 6.04 21.30
CA LEU A 58 -9.18 5.55 20.21
C LEU A 58 -9.66 6.20 18.90
N GLY A 59 -8.74 6.77 18.14
CA GLY A 59 -9.03 7.36 16.83
C GLY A 59 -8.49 6.51 15.67
N PRO A 60 -8.47 7.06 14.43
CA PRO A 60 -8.02 6.35 13.24
C PRO A 60 -6.61 5.75 13.36
N TRP A 61 -5.72 6.40 14.12
CA TRP A 61 -4.36 5.89 14.36
C TRP A 61 -4.34 4.55 15.10
N ASP A 62 -5.35 4.30 15.92
CA ASP A 62 -5.55 3.01 16.60
C ASP A 62 -6.43 2.08 15.77
N TRP A 63 -7.46 2.60 15.09
CA TRP A 63 -8.40 1.82 14.27
C TRP A 63 -7.74 1.08 13.10
N LYS A 64 -6.56 1.54 12.66
CA LYS A 64 -5.78 0.83 11.65
C LYS A 64 -5.36 -0.57 12.10
N ILE A 65 -5.30 -0.85 13.40
CA ILE A 65 -4.98 -2.18 13.93
C ILE A 65 -6.09 -3.15 13.54
N GLU A 66 -7.35 -2.75 13.73
CA GLU A 66 -8.53 -3.49 13.34
C GLU A 66 -8.61 -3.63 11.81
N ALA A 67 -8.20 -2.60 11.04
CA ALA A 67 -8.11 -2.71 9.58
C ALA A 67 -7.07 -3.74 9.12
N VAL A 68 -5.87 -3.78 9.72
CA VAL A 68 -4.86 -4.82 9.44
C VAL A 68 -5.41 -6.20 9.81
N ARG A 69 -6.04 -6.32 10.97
CA ARG A 69 -6.58 -7.61 11.47
C ARG A 69 -7.82 -8.10 10.73
N ALA A 70 -8.42 -7.27 9.87
CA ALA A 70 -9.48 -7.72 8.97
C ALA A 70 -8.99 -8.79 7.96
N GLY A 71 -7.68 -8.85 7.71
CA GLY A 71 -7.04 -9.88 6.89
C GLY A 71 -7.18 -9.70 5.38
N ASP A 72 -8.02 -8.77 4.92
CA ASP A 72 -8.25 -8.45 3.51
C ASP A 72 -7.73 -7.06 3.10
N ILE A 73 -7.06 -6.35 4.01
CA ILE A 73 -6.54 -5.00 3.80
C ILE A 73 -5.03 -4.95 4.08
N ALA A 74 -4.26 -4.54 3.08
CA ALA A 74 -2.85 -4.17 3.22
C ALA A 74 -2.75 -2.82 3.93
N TYR A 75 -1.85 -2.73 4.90
CA TYR A 75 -1.40 -1.46 5.47
C TYR A 75 0.11 -1.33 5.32
N GLY A 76 0.59 -0.14 4.97
CA GLY A 76 2.01 0.14 4.80
C GLY A 76 2.27 1.46 4.09
N LYS A 77 3.52 1.72 3.76
CA LYS A 77 4.01 2.95 3.12
C LYS A 77 4.18 2.79 1.63
N PHE A 78 3.15 2.30 0.96
CA PHE A 78 3.20 1.97 -0.46
C PHE A 78 2.54 2.99 -1.39
N LEU A 79 2.04 4.14 -0.92
CA LEU A 79 1.69 5.26 -1.82
C LEU A 79 2.60 6.44 -1.52
N HIS A 80 3.52 6.74 -2.42
CA HIS A 80 4.51 7.82 -2.27
C HIS A 80 5.29 7.80 -0.92
N GLY A 81 5.54 6.61 -0.38
CA GLY A 81 6.22 6.42 0.91
C GLY A 81 5.39 6.84 2.13
N LYS A 82 4.08 7.02 1.98
CA LYS A 82 3.15 7.44 3.04
C LYS A 82 2.25 6.29 3.46
N SER A 83 1.86 6.28 4.75
CA SER A 83 0.91 5.30 5.29
C SER A 83 -0.36 5.28 4.46
N SER A 84 -0.77 4.09 4.04
CA SER A 84 -1.83 3.85 3.07
C SER A 84 -2.50 2.52 3.34
N PHE A 85 -3.71 2.36 2.81
CA PHE A 85 -4.48 1.13 2.84
C PHE A 85 -4.81 0.68 1.43
N ALA A 86 -4.96 -0.63 1.24
CA ALA A 86 -5.50 -1.18 0.01
C ALA A 86 -6.14 -2.54 0.31
N THR A 87 -7.32 -2.78 -0.24
CA THR A 87 -7.88 -4.13 -0.35
C THR A 87 -6.93 -5.05 -1.10
N SER A 88 -7.01 -6.36 -0.84
CA SER A 88 -6.19 -7.37 -1.51
C SER A 88 -6.23 -7.26 -3.03
N VAL A 89 -7.41 -6.99 -3.62
CA VAL A 89 -7.61 -6.84 -5.08
C VAL A 89 -6.77 -5.69 -5.65
N TRP A 90 -6.89 -4.49 -5.09
CA TRP A 90 -6.17 -3.31 -5.59
C TRP A 90 -4.69 -3.34 -5.22
N TYR A 91 -4.34 -3.92 -4.08
CA TYR A 91 -2.95 -4.14 -3.71
C TYR A 91 -2.27 -5.11 -4.69
N ARG A 92 -2.97 -6.16 -5.15
CA ARG A 92 -2.43 -7.09 -6.15
C ARG A 92 -2.13 -6.39 -7.48
N LYS A 93 -3.02 -5.52 -7.96
CA LYS A 93 -2.77 -4.72 -9.17
C LYS A 93 -1.55 -3.80 -9.01
N LEU A 94 -1.39 -3.16 -7.85
CA LEU A 94 -0.20 -2.36 -7.53
C LEU A 94 1.07 -3.21 -7.52
N MET A 95 0.99 -4.42 -6.96
CA MET A 95 2.09 -5.36 -6.90
C MET A 95 2.53 -5.80 -8.30
N ASP A 96 1.59 -6.18 -9.16
CA ASP A 96 1.88 -6.59 -10.54
C ASP A 96 2.53 -5.42 -11.33
N TYR A 97 1.99 -4.20 -11.21
CA TYR A 97 2.57 -2.99 -11.83
C TYR A 97 4.00 -2.68 -11.35
N ARG A 98 4.24 -2.71 -10.03
CA ARG A 98 5.52 -2.29 -9.49
C ARG A 98 6.60 -3.35 -9.63
N ARG A 99 6.28 -4.62 -9.40
CA ARG A 99 7.26 -5.70 -9.51
C ARG A 99 7.65 -6.03 -10.95
N ALA A 100 6.93 -5.51 -11.95
CA ALA A 100 7.39 -5.52 -13.34
C ALA A 100 8.55 -4.54 -13.61
N GLN A 101 8.79 -3.55 -12.72
CA GLN A 101 9.76 -2.50 -12.96
C GLN A 101 11.10 -2.78 -12.24
N PRO A 102 12.25 -2.55 -12.91
CA PRO A 102 13.57 -2.74 -12.30
C PRO A 102 13.80 -1.88 -11.04
N LYS A 103 13.23 -0.66 -10.99
CA LYS A 103 13.42 0.30 -9.88
C LYS A 103 12.87 -0.21 -8.53
N TYR A 104 11.96 -1.17 -8.56
CA TYR A 104 11.35 -1.76 -7.36
C TYR A 104 11.92 -3.13 -6.99
N GLN A 105 12.89 -3.65 -7.75
CA GLN A 105 13.54 -4.92 -7.41
C GLN A 105 14.45 -4.74 -6.20
N PRO A 106 14.32 -5.57 -5.15
CA PRO A 106 15.19 -5.51 -3.98
C PRO A 106 16.64 -5.83 -4.38
N GLN A 107 17.59 -5.04 -3.89
CA GLN A 107 19.02 -5.22 -4.15
C GLN A 107 19.82 -4.98 -2.88
N GLY A 108 21.01 -5.58 -2.79
CA GLY A 108 21.90 -5.44 -1.63
C GLY A 108 21.17 -5.76 -0.31
N ILE A 109 21.29 -4.86 0.67
CA ILE A 109 20.69 -5.04 2.00
C ILE A 109 19.16 -5.18 1.97
N ASP A 110 18.47 -4.61 0.98
CA ASP A 110 17.01 -4.72 0.86
C ASP A 110 16.62 -6.17 0.56
N ALA A 111 17.36 -6.85 -0.32
CA ALA A 111 17.15 -8.26 -0.64
C ALA A 111 17.47 -9.17 0.55
N GLU A 112 18.53 -8.88 1.31
CA GLU A 112 18.88 -9.64 2.51
C GLU A 112 17.81 -9.49 3.61
N VAL A 113 17.30 -8.28 3.83
CA VAL A 113 16.20 -8.02 4.78
C VAL A 113 14.94 -8.77 4.34
N LEU A 114 14.56 -8.68 3.07
CA LEU A 114 13.40 -9.41 2.55
C LEU A 114 13.55 -10.92 2.73
N ALA A 115 14.74 -11.49 2.46
CA ALA A 115 15.01 -12.91 2.65
C ALA A 115 14.89 -13.32 4.13
N ALA A 116 15.37 -12.50 5.06
CA ALA A 116 15.23 -12.74 6.50
C ALA A 116 13.76 -12.75 6.93
N VAL A 117 12.96 -11.78 6.46
CA VAL A 117 11.52 -11.73 6.76
C VAL A 117 10.79 -12.93 6.16
N ARG A 118 11.02 -13.27 4.88
CA ARG A 118 10.44 -14.46 4.23
C ARG A 118 10.75 -15.76 4.98
N LYS A 119 11.97 -15.89 5.52
CA LYS A 119 12.37 -17.06 6.30
C LYS A 119 11.65 -17.14 7.65
N ALA A 120 11.40 -15.99 8.29
CA ALA A 120 10.74 -15.91 9.59
C ALA A 120 9.20 -15.86 9.48
N GLY A 121 8.65 -15.55 8.31
CA GLY A 121 7.23 -15.26 8.06
C GLY A 121 6.83 -13.83 8.45
N SER A 122 7.26 -13.36 9.63
CA SER A 122 7.03 -11.99 10.10
C SER A 122 8.15 -11.53 11.03
N MET A 123 8.49 -10.25 10.99
CA MET A 123 9.50 -9.66 11.88
C MET A 123 9.19 -8.21 12.25
N SER A 124 9.54 -7.79 13.46
CA SER A 124 9.52 -6.38 13.86
C SER A 124 10.76 -5.62 13.39
N SER A 125 10.63 -4.29 13.25
CA SER A 125 11.77 -3.38 13.02
C SER A 125 12.86 -3.51 14.10
N ARG A 126 12.49 -3.90 15.33
CA ARG A 126 13.47 -4.12 16.41
C ARG A 126 14.34 -5.35 16.14
N GLU A 127 13.74 -6.45 15.71
CA GLU A 127 14.47 -7.69 15.40
C GLU A 127 15.38 -7.49 14.19
N LEU A 128 14.85 -6.89 13.13
CA LEU A 128 15.62 -6.59 11.93
C LEU A 128 16.85 -5.71 12.24
N ARG A 129 16.70 -4.65 13.05
CA ARG A 129 17.85 -3.81 13.47
C ARG A 129 18.91 -4.61 14.22
N LYS A 130 18.49 -5.55 15.07
CA LYS A 130 19.41 -6.38 15.84
C LYS A 130 20.19 -7.35 14.93
N ILE A 131 19.51 -7.96 13.95
CA ILE A 131 20.13 -8.90 13.01
C ILE A 131 21.11 -8.20 12.08
N PHE A 132 20.70 -7.08 11.49
CA PHE A 132 21.49 -6.36 10.49
C PHE A 132 22.46 -5.33 11.09
N GLY A 133 22.43 -5.12 12.41
CA GLY A 133 23.32 -4.18 13.09
C GLY A 133 23.13 -2.71 12.66
N VAL A 134 21.93 -2.34 12.17
CA VAL A 134 21.66 -1.00 11.64
C VAL A 134 20.83 -0.14 12.59
N LYS A 135 20.99 1.19 12.48
CA LYS A 135 20.21 2.18 13.25
C LYS A 135 18.75 2.22 12.78
N LYS A 136 17.86 2.77 13.64
CA LYS A 136 16.42 2.93 13.38
C LYS A 136 16.11 3.56 12.01
N ALA A 137 16.67 4.75 11.74
CA ALA A 137 16.37 5.48 10.51
C ALA A 137 16.80 4.72 9.24
N ALA A 138 17.88 3.93 9.31
CA ALA A 138 18.34 3.10 8.21
C ALA A 138 17.37 1.93 7.95
N MET A 139 16.95 1.22 9.00
CA MET A 139 15.97 0.13 8.87
C MET A 139 14.60 0.66 8.42
N ASP A 140 14.13 1.78 8.96
CA ASP A 140 12.87 2.40 8.53
C ASP A 140 12.91 2.76 7.03
N SER A 141 14.07 3.22 6.54
CA SER A 141 14.27 3.49 5.10
C SER A 141 14.27 2.21 4.26
N ILE A 142 14.90 1.13 4.73
CA ILE A 142 14.92 -0.17 4.03
C ILE A 142 13.49 -0.74 3.93
N MET A 143 12.77 -0.80 5.06
CA MET A 143 11.38 -1.27 5.07
C MET A 143 10.49 -0.41 4.17
N THR A 144 10.63 0.92 4.20
CA THR A 144 9.86 1.81 3.33
C THR A 144 10.12 1.54 1.84
N ARG A 145 11.36 1.23 1.44
CA ARG A 145 11.66 0.84 0.05
C ARG A 145 11.03 -0.50 -0.33
N LEU A 146 11.08 -1.48 0.56
CA LEU A 146 10.44 -2.79 0.36
C LEU A 146 8.91 -2.68 0.30
N GLU A 147 8.30 -1.85 1.16
CA GLU A 147 6.87 -1.54 1.14
C GLU A 147 6.48 -0.80 -0.15
N MET A 148 7.28 0.17 -0.59
CA MET A 148 7.10 0.82 -1.89
C MET A 148 7.23 -0.16 -3.06
N GLY A 149 8.15 -1.12 -2.99
CA GLY A 149 8.28 -2.19 -3.97
C GLY A 149 7.22 -3.28 -3.84
N THR A 150 6.26 -3.16 -2.92
CA THR A 150 5.21 -4.15 -2.61
C THR A 150 5.76 -5.53 -2.20
N TRP A 151 6.96 -5.57 -1.61
CA TRP A 151 7.59 -6.79 -1.11
C TRP A 151 7.28 -7.08 0.34
N LEU A 152 6.95 -6.03 1.09
CA LEU A 152 6.52 -6.12 2.49
C LEU A 152 5.27 -5.27 2.71
N ILE A 153 4.47 -5.68 3.67
CA ILE A 153 3.41 -4.89 4.29
C ILE A 153 3.53 -4.98 5.80
N ILE A 154 2.80 -4.14 6.52
CA ILE A 154 2.62 -4.33 7.97
C ILE A 154 1.60 -5.46 8.18
N GLY A 155 2.07 -6.56 8.77
CA GLY A 155 1.27 -7.77 8.97
C GLY A 155 0.50 -7.80 10.29
N ASP A 156 1.02 -7.17 11.33
CA ASP A 156 0.29 -6.96 12.59
C ASP A 156 0.84 -5.74 13.33
N ILE A 157 0.02 -5.22 14.24
CA ILE A 157 0.33 -4.07 15.07
C ILE A 157 -0.17 -4.35 16.48
N GLU A 158 0.74 -4.32 17.44
CA GLU A 158 0.42 -4.48 18.86
C GLU A 158 0.49 -3.14 19.59
N ARG A 159 -0.51 -2.87 20.44
CA ARG A 159 -0.45 -1.77 21.39
C ARG A 159 0.55 -2.11 22.48
N VAL A 160 1.43 -1.17 22.81
CA VAL A 160 2.47 -1.34 23.83
C VAL A 160 2.02 -0.68 25.12
N TYR A 161 1.85 -1.50 26.15
CA TYR A 161 1.48 -1.07 27.50
C TYR A 161 2.73 -1.04 28.39
N ARG A 162 2.90 0.03 29.17
CA ARG A 162 4.09 0.24 30.01
C ARG A 162 3.71 0.85 31.36
N GLY A 163 4.67 0.84 32.29
CA GLY A 163 4.47 1.34 33.66
C GLY A 163 3.87 0.30 34.58
N GLN A 164 3.73 0.63 35.86
CA GLN A 164 3.18 -0.27 36.87
C GLN A 164 1.72 -0.61 36.59
N ASP A 165 0.96 0.34 36.04
CA ASP A 165 -0.48 0.20 35.78
C ASP A 165 -0.81 -0.29 34.38
N LEU A 166 0.20 -0.70 33.58
CA LEU A 166 0.05 -1.13 32.19
C LEU A 166 -0.80 -0.15 31.36
N GLN A 167 -0.50 1.15 31.45
CA GLN A 167 -1.22 2.16 30.69
C GLN A 167 -0.78 2.19 29.23
N TYR A 168 -1.77 2.37 28.33
CA TYR A 168 -1.52 2.63 26.93
C TYR A 168 -1.21 4.11 26.70
N SER A 169 -0.09 4.40 26.07
CA SER A 169 0.38 5.77 25.78
C SER A 169 0.44 6.08 24.28
N GLY A 170 -0.31 5.34 23.46
CA GLY A 170 -0.29 5.48 22.00
C GLY A 170 0.89 4.79 21.30
N TRP A 171 1.81 4.16 22.05
CA TRP A 171 2.94 3.44 21.48
C TRP A 171 2.51 2.11 20.87
N GLN A 172 2.83 1.90 19.59
CA GLN A 172 2.51 0.68 18.85
C GLN A 172 3.79 0.01 18.34
N LEU A 173 3.79 -1.32 18.28
CA LEU A 173 4.85 -2.13 17.68
C LEU A 173 4.29 -2.82 16.44
N ALA A 174 4.84 -2.49 15.27
CA ALA A 174 4.47 -3.12 14.00
C ALA A 174 5.45 -4.24 13.64
N SER A 175 4.91 -5.30 13.03
CA SER A 175 5.67 -6.34 12.33
C SER A 175 5.42 -6.25 10.83
N VAL A 176 6.42 -6.63 10.03
CA VAL A 176 6.32 -6.71 8.58
C VAL A 176 6.35 -8.16 8.12
N CYS A 177 5.58 -8.46 7.07
CA CYS A 177 5.55 -9.76 6.41
C CYS A 177 5.43 -9.59 4.88
N PRO A 178 5.72 -10.65 4.09
CA PRO A 178 5.41 -10.66 2.67
C PRO A 178 3.89 -10.62 2.46
N PRO A 179 3.38 -9.84 1.49
CA PRO A 179 1.94 -9.78 1.21
C PRO A 179 1.37 -11.15 0.77
N GLU A 180 2.18 -12.02 0.18
CA GLU A 180 1.77 -13.37 -0.19
C GLU A 180 1.40 -14.23 1.03
N ASP A 181 2.17 -14.11 2.11
CA ASP A 181 1.91 -14.83 3.35
C ASP A 181 0.68 -14.25 4.08
N PHE A 182 0.45 -12.95 3.96
CA PHE A 182 -0.68 -12.26 4.58
C PHE A 182 -2.02 -12.53 3.88
N PHE A 183 -2.05 -12.44 2.53
CA PHE A 183 -3.27 -12.64 1.74
C PHE A 183 -3.48 -14.07 1.27
N GLY A 184 -2.48 -14.95 1.43
CA GLY A 184 -2.51 -16.29 0.84
C GLY A 184 -2.46 -16.27 -0.68
N PHE A 185 -1.79 -15.29 -1.29
CA PHE A 185 -1.61 -15.27 -2.75
C PHE A 185 -0.69 -16.40 -3.19
N ASP A 186 -0.97 -16.98 -4.36
CA ASP A 186 0.03 -17.79 -5.05
C ASP A 186 1.28 -16.93 -5.27
N LYS A 187 2.44 -17.47 -4.86
CA LYS A 187 3.73 -16.80 -5.01
C LYS A 187 3.88 -16.41 -6.48
N ALA A 188 3.81 -15.11 -6.77
CA ALA A 188 4.15 -14.61 -8.09
C ALA A 188 5.59 -15.10 -8.38
N PRO A 189 5.88 -15.62 -9.58
CA PRO A 189 7.23 -16.08 -9.89
C PRO A 189 8.20 -14.92 -9.65
N ASP A 190 9.26 -15.17 -8.88
CA ASP A 190 10.33 -14.20 -8.54
C ASP A 190 11.16 -13.80 -9.78
N THR A 191 10.66 -14.01 -11.00
CA THR A 191 11.39 -13.81 -12.25
C THR A 191 10.74 -12.67 -13.04
N PRO A 192 11.50 -11.63 -13.43
CA PRO A 192 11.07 -10.78 -14.52
C PRO A 192 10.82 -11.68 -15.73
N LYS A 193 9.63 -11.63 -16.33
CA LYS A 193 9.49 -12.13 -17.70
C LYS A 193 10.43 -11.27 -18.54
N GLU A 194 11.60 -11.80 -18.89
CA GLU A 194 12.32 -11.34 -20.07
C GLU A 194 11.45 -11.67 -21.29
N GLU A 195 10.46 -10.83 -21.56
CA GLU A 195 9.72 -10.83 -22.82
C GLU A 195 9.83 -9.43 -23.43
N SER A 196 10.93 -9.28 -24.18
CA SER A 196 11.09 -8.44 -25.37
C SER A 196 10.14 -7.23 -25.52
N PHE A 197 10.53 -6.06 -24.99
CA PHE A 197 10.14 -4.78 -25.59
C PHE A 197 10.95 -4.55 -26.86
N GLY A 198 10.53 -5.21 -27.95
CA GLY A 198 11.07 -4.98 -29.28
C GLY A 198 10.60 -3.63 -29.83
N PHE A 199 11.46 -2.62 -29.78
CA PHE A 199 11.30 -1.43 -30.61
C PHE A 199 11.65 -1.82 -32.06
N THR A 200 10.64 -1.85 -32.93
CA THR A 200 10.72 -2.12 -34.38
C THR A 200 11.67 -1.09 -35.04
N LYS A 201 12.49 -1.39 -36.07
CA LYS A 201 12.08 -1.72 -37.46
C LYS A 201 13.33 -1.83 -38.37
N PHE A 202 13.48 -2.91 -39.16
CA PHE A 202 13.49 -2.84 -40.64
C PHE A 202 13.58 -4.20 -41.36
N SER A 203 12.73 -4.31 -42.40
CA SER A 203 12.73 -5.16 -43.61
C SER A 203 12.73 -6.69 -43.55
N GLY A 204 11.69 -7.27 -44.15
CA GLY A 204 11.81 -8.50 -44.97
C GLY A 204 10.58 -9.43 -44.94
N PHE A 205 9.77 -9.36 -46.00
CA PHE A 205 8.99 -10.45 -46.65
C PHE A 205 8.81 -11.80 -45.91
N PHE A 206 7.57 -12.26 -45.75
CA PHE A 206 6.96 -13.42 -46.46
C PHE A 206 5.57 -13.76 -45.91
N GLU A 207 4.83 -14.54 -46.70
CA GLU A 207 3.37 -14.75 -46.77
C GLU A 207 2.71 -15.59 -45.66
N ASP A 208 1.43 -15.25 -45.45
CA ASP A 208 0.21 -16.04 -45.27
C ASP A 208 0.15 -17.31 -44.39
N GLY A 209 -0.91 -17.38 -43.57
CA GLY A 209 -1.25 -18.56 -42.77
C GLY A 209 -2.11 -18.24 -41.55
N GLY A 210 -3.44 -18.21 -41.74
CA GLY A 210 -4.41 -17.93 -40.69
C GLY A 210 -4.42 -18.91 -39.52
N ARG A 211 -4.80 -18.40 -38.34
CA ARG A 211 -5.39 -19.20 -37.26
C ARG A 211 -6.35 -18.35 -36.42
N GLU A 212 -7.52 -18.92 -36.20
CA GLU A 212 -8.69 -18.35 -35.54
C GLU A 212 -8.47 -18.10 -34.04
N THR A 213 -8.88 -16.91 -33.63
CA THR A 213 -9.58 -16.50 -32.39
C THR A 213 -9.39 -17.36 -31.13
N GLY A 214 -8.49 -16.91 -30.25
CA GLY A 214 -8.67 -16.98 -28.81
C GLY A 214 -9.20 -15.64 -28.33
N SER A 215 -10.31 -15.64 -27.58
CA SER A 215 -10.89 -14.46 -26.95
C SER A 215 -9.85 -13.77 -26.05
N THR A 216 -9.39 -12.60 -26.47
CA THR A 216 -8.65 -11.65 -25.63
C THR A 216 -9.56 -11.20 -24.49
N GLU A 217 -9.40 -11.78 -23.30
CA GLU A 217 -9.65 -11.05 -22.06
C GLU A 217 -8.92 -9.70 -22.17
N SER A 218 -9.59 -8.59 -21.84
CA SER A 218 -9.01 -7.26 -22.07
C SER A 218 -7.66 -7.15 -21.38
N ASP A 219 -6.63 -6.89 -22.19
CA ASP A 219 -5.22 -6.82 -21.82
C ASP A 219 -4.93 -5.48 -21.11
N ASP A 220 -5.76 -5.13 -20.13
CA ASP A 220 -5.67 -3.86 -19.43
C ASP A 220 -4.46 -3.92 -18.47
N SER A 221 -3.43 -3.17 -18.83
CA SER A 221 -2.22 -2.98 -18.01
C SER A 221 -2.61 -2.71 -16.56
N PRO A 222 -2.01 -3.39 -15.55
CA PRO A 222 -2.31 -3.15 -14.14
C PRO A 222 -2.21 -1.69 -13.72
N TYR A 223 -1.32 -0.93 -14.37
CA TYR A 223 -1.19 0.52 -14.18
C TYR A 223 -2.42 1.30 -14.66
N GLU A 224 -2.93 0.99 -15.85
CA GLU A 224 -4.12 1.66 -16.40
C GLU A 224 -5.35 1.34 -15.55
N SER A 225 -5.51 0.08 -15.11
CA SER A 225 -6.60 -0.26 -14.17
C SER A 225 -6.55 0.57 -12.88
N LEU A 226 -5.35 0.81 -12.32
CA LEU A 226 -5.18 1.65 -11.13
C LEU A 226 -5.52 3.12 -11.43
N MET A 227 -5.04 3.64 -12.56
CA MET A 227 -5.31 5.02 -12.99
C MET A 227 -6.82 5.26 -13.17
N GLU A 228 -7.48 4.37 -13.90
CA GLU A 228 -8.93 4.43 -14.16
C GLU A 228 -9.75 4.29 -12.88
N HIS A 229 -9.36 3.37 -11.99
CA HIS A 229 -10.03 3.21 -10.70
C HIS A 229 -9.98 4.48 -9.85
N ILE A 230 -8.78 5.06 -9.67
CA ILE A 230 -8.63 6.29 -8.89
C ILE A 230 -9.39 7.44 -9.57
N ARG A 231 -9.34 7.54 -10.90
CA ARG A 231 -10.09 8.55 -11.67
C ARG A 231 -11.61 8.36 -11.54
N SER A 232 -12.10 7.13 -11.46
CA SER A 232 -13.53 6.86 -11.26
C SER A 232 -14.03 7.35 -9.89
N ILE A 233 -13.17 7.28 -8.86
CA ILE A 233 -13.46 7.78 -7.50
C ILE A 233 -13.27 9.30 -7.42
N ARG A 234 -12.27 9.83 -8.10
CA ARG A 234 -11.91 11.26 -8.13
C ARG A 234 -11.76 11.76 -9.57
N PRO A 235 -12.88 12.07 -10.24
CA PRO A 235 -12.86 12.54 -11.64
C PRO A 235 -12.11 13.86 -11.86
N SER A 236 -11.97 14.67 -10.81
CA SER A 236 -11.22 15.92 -10.84
C SER A 236 -9.70 15.76 -10.67
N ALA A 237 -9.22 14.56 -10.31
CA ALA A 237 -7.80 14.29 -10.15
C ALA A 237 -7.11 14.28 -11.53
N SER A 238 -6.02 15.04 -11.66
CA SER A 238 -5.21 15.01 -12.86
C SER A 238 -4.37 13.74 -12.94
N ASP A 239 -4.04 13.31 -14.17
CA ASP A 239 -3.17 12.15 -14.42
C ASP A 239 -1.82 12.27 -13.70
N LYS A 240 -1.30 13.49 -13.61
CA LYS A 240 -0.04 13.78 -12.90
C LYS A 240 -0.15 13.52 -11.40
N GLU A 241 -1.29 13.83 -10.79
CA GLU A 241 -1.50 13.59 -9.36
C GLU A 241 -1.66 12.10 -9.07
N ILE A 242 -2.43 11.39 -9.90
CA ILE A 242 -2.62 9.94 -9.76
C ILE A 242 -1.29 9.21 -10.00
N ALA A 243 -0.56 9.54 -11.08
CA ALA A 243 0.75 8.95 -11.37
C ALA A 243 1.75 9.21 -10.23
N LYS A 244 1.78 10.43 -9.68
CA LYS A 244 2.64 10.75 -8.53
C LYS A 244 2.30 9.94 -7.29
N LEU A 245 1.01 9.67 -7.05
CA LEU A 245 0.54 8.87 -5.94
C LEU A 245 0.97 7.39 -6.10
N LEU A 246 0.82 6.85 -7.31
CA LEU A 246 1.14 5.46 -7.65
C LEU A 246 2.65 5.19 -7.80
N GLY A 247 3.48 6.21 -8.08
CA GLY A 247 4.94 6.12 -8.07
C GLY A 247 5.59 5.56 -9.34
#